data_AF-C7Q3I5-F1
#
_entry.id   AF-C7Q3I5-F1
#
_cell.length_a   1.000
_cell.length_b   1.000
_cell.length_c   1.000
_cell.angle_alpha   90.00
_cell.angle_beta   90.00
_cell.angle_gamma   90.00
#
_symmetry.space_group_name_H-M   'P 1'
#
loop_
_entity.id
_entity.type
_entity.pdbx_description
1 polymer ?
#
loop_
_entity_poly.entity_id
_entity_poly.type
_entity_poly.pdbx_seq_one_letter_code
_entity_poly.pdbx_strand_id
1 'polypeptide(L)'
;MRVTHPFHPLFGQALVFVARMNCWRGDVVYWLDEQGRRWSIPAGWTDVVPDGPFAAAAAGRCPYRLEDLVALAGLVDGRRDGDDRVRGSAPQVSPDNAVPSCATGALGRLSVL
;
A
#
# COMPACT_ATOMS: atom_id res chain seq x y z
N MET A 1 -13.97 -2.12 -8.29
CA MET A 1 -12.50 -2.29 -8.25
C MET A 1 -12.19 -3.72 -7.84
N ARG A 2 -11.22 -4.37 -8.45
CA ARG A 2 -10.75 -5.72 -8.10
C ARG A 2 -9.30 -5.69 -7.63
N VAL A 3 -8.96 -6.54 -6.65
CA VAL A 3 -7.57 -6.76 -6.24
C VAL A 3 -6.88 -7.68 -7.24
N THR A 4 -5.80 -7.21 -7.85
CA THR A 4 -5.06 -7.89 -8.93
C THR A 4 -3.72 -8.47 -8.48
N HIS A 5 -3.23 -8.12 -7.29
CA HIS A 5 -1.92 -8.57 -6.85
C HIS A 5 -1.96 -9.90 -6.07
N PRO A 6 -1.17 -10.92 -6.46
CA PRO A 6 -1.27 -12.28 -5.91
C PRO A 6 -0.84 -12.41 -4.45
N PHE A 7 -0.02 -11.49 -3.95
CA PHE A 7 0.43 -11.50 -2.54
C PHE A 7 -0.57 -10.85 -1.57
N HIS A 8 -1.74 -10.42 -2.04
CA HIS A 8 -2.78 -9.87 -1.17
C HIS A 8 -3.80 -10.96 -0.79
N PRO A 9 -4.21 -11.10 0.49
CA PRO A 9 -5.19 -12.11 0.90
C PRO A 9 -6.55 -12.00 0.18
N LEU A 10 -6.92 -10.78 -0.22
CA LEU A 10 -8.16 -10.52 -0.98
C LEU A 10 -7.96 -10.62 -2.51
N PHE A 11 -6.90 -11.27 -2.98
CA PHE A 11 -6.63 -11.43 -4.41
C PHE A 11 -7.86 -11.97 -5.15
N GLY A 12 -8.18 -11.33 -6.27
CA GLY A 12 -9.33 -11.68 -7.09
C GLY A 12 -10.68 -11.21 -6.53
N GLN A 13 -10.75 -10.55 -5.38
CA GLN A 13 -12.02 -10.04 -4.84
C GLN A 13 -12.38 -8.66 -5.39
N ALA A 14 -13.68 -8.41 -5.56
CA ALA A 14 -14.21 -7.10 -5.93
C ALA A 14 -14.55 -6.29 -4.67
N LEU A 15 -14.08 -5.05 -4.62
CA LEU A 15 -14.20 -4.13 -3.50
C LEU A 15 -14.94 -2.85 -3.94
N VAL A 16 -15.67 -2.25 -2.98
CA VAL A 16 -16.37 -0.98 -3.17
C VAL A 16 -15.36 0.17 -3.15
N PHE A 17 -15.08 0.74 -4.31
CA PHE A 17 -14.17 1.88 -4.46
C PHE A 17 -14.76 3.13 -3.80
N VAL A 18 -13.93 3.86 -3.06
CA VAL A 18 -14.30 5.16 -2.46
C VAL A 18 -13.53 6.31 -3.11
N ALA A 19 -12.20 6.24 -3.08
CA ALA A 19 -11.33 7.30 -3.58
C ALA A 19 -9.92 6.78 -3.85
N ARG A 20 -9.21 7.40 -4.80
CA ARG A 20 -7.77 7.23 -5.01
C ARG A 20 -7.06 8.51 -4.58
N MET A 21 -5.95 8.37 -3.86
CA MET A 21 -5.21 9.51 -3.33
C MET A 21 -3.72 9.21 -3.29
N ASN A 22 -2.91 10.21 -3.63
CA ASN A 22 -1.50 10.21 -3.28
C ASN A 22 -1.36 10.67 -1.83
N CYS A 23 -0.98 9.76 -0.94
CA CYS A 23 -0.67 10.06 0.44
C CYS A 23 0.83 9.84 0.72
N TRP A 24 1.28 10.06 1.97
CA TRP A 24 2.66 9.75 2.35
C TRP A 24 3.03 8.28 2.12
N ARG A 25 2.03 7.39 2.11
CA ARG A 25 2.18 5.96 1.84
C ARG A 25 2.25 5.64 0.34
N GLY A 26 2.20 6.66 -0.52
CA GLY A 26 2.17 6.55 -1.96
C GLY A 26 0.77 6.65 -2.54
N ASP A 27 0.62 6.16 -3.77
CA ASP A 27 -0.65 6.11 -4.50
C ASP A 27 -1.52 4.96 -3.98
N VAL A 28 -2.60 5.31 -3.27
CA VAL A 28 -3.48 4.36 -2.57
C VAL A 28 -4.92 4.51 -3.03
N VAL A 29 -5.66 3.41 -2.93
CA VAL A 29 -7.10 3.39 -3.12
C VAL A 29 -7.79 2.99 -1.81
N TYR A 30 -8.79 3.77 -1.43
CA TYR A 30 -9.67 3.49 -0.31
C TYR A 30 -10.89 2.70 -0.75
N TRP A 31 -11.30 1.75 0.09
CA TRP A 31 -12.48 0.91 -0.11
C TRP A 31 -13.23 0.69 1.21
N LEU A 32 -14.49 0.24 1.12
CA LEU A 32 -15.31 -0.11 2.29
C LEU A 32 -15.52 -1.62 2.40
N ASP A 33 -15.36 -2.18 3.59
CA ASP A 33 -15.75 -3.56 3.87
C ASP A 33 -17.27 -3.70 4.05
N GLU A 34 -17.73 -4.95 4.25
CA GLU A 34 -19.15 -5.27 4.45
C GLU A 34 -19.75 -4.59 5.70
N GLN A 35 -18.90 -4.18 6.65
CA GLN A 35 -19.30 -3.46 7.87
C GLN A 35 -19.23 -1.94 7.70
N GLY A 36 -18.94 -1.46 6.48
CA GLY A 36 -18.80 -0.04 6.17
C GLY A 36 -17.51 0.59 6.70
N ARG A 37 -16.53 -0.21 7.16
CA ARG A 37 -15.23 0.32 7.62
C ARG A 37 -14.34 0.61 6.42
N ARG A 38 -13.58 1.71 6.52
CA ARG A 38 -12.67 2.15 5.46
C ARG A 38 -11.31 1.49 5.60
N TRP A 39 -10.83 0.95 4.49
CA TRP A 39 -9.52 0.34 4.34
C TRP A 39 -8.78 0.94 3.14
N SER A 40 -7.46 0.77 3.08
CA SER A 40 -6.63 1.21 1.96
C SER A 40 -5.78 0.09 1.40
N ILE A 41 -5.60 0.05 0.08
CA ILE A 41 -4.69 -0.84 -0.64
C ILE A 41 -3.88 -0.01 -1.65
N PRO A 42 -2.60 -0.36 -1.96
CA PRO A 42 -1.86 0.32 -3.02
C PRO A 42 -2.63 0.28 -4.34
N ALA A 43 -2.67 1.39 -5.09
CA ALA A 43 -3.43 1.48 -6.33
C ALA A 43 -2.95 0.46 -7.38
N GLY A 44 -1.63 0.24 -7.46
CA GLY A 44 -1.01 -0.77 -8.32
C GLY A 44 -1.29 -2.23 -7.92
N TRP A 45 -2.00 -2.48 -6.82
CA TRP A 45 -2.49 -3.82 -6.46
C TRP A 45 -3.93 -4.06 -6.88
N THR A 46 -4.50 -3.13 -7.65
CA THR A 46 -5.90 -3.15 -8.08
C THR A 46 -6.01 -2.83 -9.57
N ASP A 47 -7.16 -3.15 -10.16
CA ASP A 47 -7.48 -2.82 -11.55
C ASP A 47 -7.77 -1.32 -11.79
N VAL A 48 -7.69 -0.47 -10.76
CA VAL A 48 -7.83 0.99 -10.89
C VAL A 48 -6.64 1.60 -11.63
N VAL A 49 -5.47 0.95 -11.56
CA VAL A 49 -4.30 1.34 -12.33
C VAL A 49 -4.04 0.26 -13.37
N PRO A 50 -4.03 0.59 -14.67
CA PRO A 50 -3.72 -0.39 -15.70
C PRO A 50 -2.30 -0.92 -15.53
N ASP A 51 -2.11 -2.19 -15.85
CA ASP A 51 -0.82 -2.85 -15.75
C ASP A 51 0.23 -2.14 -16.61
N GLY A 52 1.41 -1.92 -16.02
CA GLY A 52 2.57 -1.47 -16.78
C GLY A 52 3.03 -2.52 -17.81
N PRO A 53 3.83 -2.14 -18.82
CA PRO A 53 4.20 -3.01 -19.94
C PRO A 53 4.88 -4.31 -19.51
N PHE A 54 5.68 -4.27 -18.44
CA PHE A 54 6.30 -5.48 -17.88
C PHE A 54 5.27 -6.43 -17.26
N ALA A 55 4.36 -5.92 -16.43
CA ALA A 55 3.34 -6.74 -15.78
C ALA A 55 2.41 -7.39 -16.82
N ALA A 56 2.05 -6.64 -17.86
CA ALA A 56 1.30 -7.14 -19.00
C ALA A 56 2.05 -8.28 -19.73
N ALA A 57 3.36 -8.11 -20.01
CA ALA A 57 4.17 -9.15 -20.66
C ALA A 57 4.42 -10.38 -19.76
N ALA A 58 4.51 -10.18 -18.44
CA ALA A 58 4.67 -11.24 -17.47
C ALA A 58 3.41 -12.11 -17.37
N ALA A 59 2.22 -11.56 -17.64
CA ALA A 59 0.93 -12.24 -17.60
C ALA A 59 0.73 -13.02 -16.29
N GLY A 60 1.03 -12.37 -15.16
CA GLY A 60 0.90 -12.95 -13.81
C GLY A 60 2.00 -13.94 -13.40
N ARG A 61 2.96 -14.28 -14.27
CA ARG A 61 4.06 -15.21 -13.95
C ARG A 61 5.19 -14.56 -13.15
N CYS A 62 5.36 -13.25 -13.28
CA CYS A 62 6.46 -12.49 -12.68
C CYS A 62 5.93 -11.16 -12.10
N PRO A 63 5.67 -11.08 -10.79
CA PRO A 63 5.10 -9.88 -10.18
C PRO A 63 6.12 -8.74 -10.00
N TYR A 64 7.42 -9.03 -10.08
CA TYR A 64 8.51 -8.07 -9.87
C TYR A 64 9.54 -8.17 -10.99
N ARG A 65 10.16 -7.06 -11.36
CA ARG A 65 11.30 -7.04 -12.27
C ARG A 65 12.57 -7.46 -11.53
N LEU A 66 13.61 -7.83 -12.29
CA LEU A 66 14.92 -8.11 -11.71
C LEU A 66 15.45 -6.91 -10.91
N GLU A 67 15.29 -5.70 -11.44
CA GLU A 67 15.67 -4.45 -10.76
C GLU A 67 14.96 -4.27 -9.41
N ASP A 68 13.67 -4.60 -9.33
CA ASP A 68 12.89 -4.52 -8.09
C ASP A 68 13.43 -5.52 -7.05
N LEU A 69 13.77 -6.75 -7.48
CA LEU A 69 14.32 -7.79 -6.60
C LEU A 69 15.72 -7.44 -6.09
N VAL A 70 16.56 -6.84 -6.94
CA VAL A 70 17.89 -6.35 -6.54
C VAL A 70 17.77 -5.20 -5.54
N ALA A 71 16.86 -4.24 -5.81
CA ALA A 71 16.59 -3.15 -4.87
C ALA A 71 16.07 -3.66 -3.53
N LEU A 72 15.16 -4.65 -3.55
CA LEU A 72 14.65 -5.30 -2.35
C LEU A 72 15.76 -5.99 -1.55
N ALA A 73 16.67 -6.72 -2.21
CA ALA A 73 17.80 -7.37 -1.56
C ALA A 73 18.67 -6.34 -0.81
N GLY A 74 19.00 -5.20 -1.44
CA GLY A 74 19.75 -4.13 -0.80
C GLY A 74 19.05 -3.55 0.44
N LEU A 75 17.72 -3.41 0.41
CA LEU A 75 16.94 -2.95 1.57
C LEU A 75 16.90 -3.97 2.72
N VAL A 76 16.90 -5.27 2.40
CA VAL A 76 16.92 -6.34 3.40
C VAL A 76 18.29 -6.42 4.06
N ASP A 77 19.36 -6.33 3.28
CA ASP A 77 20.73 -6.37 3.81
C ASP A 77 21.02 -5.14 4.67
N GLY A 78 20.60 -3.94 4.24
CA GLY A 78 20.70 -2.74 5.07
C GLY A 78 19.91 -2.82 6.39
N ARG A 79 18.82 -3.60 6.44
CA ARG A 79 18.09 -3.87 7.70
C ARG A 79 18.85 -4.82 8.63
N ARG A 80 19.49 -5.85 8.07
CA ARG A 80 20.34 -6.78 8.84
C ARG A 80 21.53 -6.04 9.45
N ASP A 81 22.19 -5.18 8.65
CA ASP A 81 23.34 -4.39 9.09
C ASP A 81 22.97 -3.25 10.06
N GLY A 82 21.70 -2.83 10.05
CA GLY A 82 21.16 -1.84 10.98
C GLY A 82 20.80 -2.42 12.35
N ASP A 83 20.41 -3.69 12.40
CA ASP A 83 20.05 -4.39 13.65
C ASP A 83 21.29 -4.62 14.55
N ASP A 84 22.47 -4.81 13.95
CA ASP A 84 23.74 -4.90 14.68
C ASP A 84 24.17 -3.58 15.35
N ARG A 85 23.71 -2.42 14.85
CA ARG A 85 24.03 -1.10 15.44
C ARG A 85 23.04 -0.66 16.53
N VAL A 86 21.80 -1.17 16.52
CA VAL A 86 20.74 -0.76 17.47
C VAL A 86 20.84 -1.48 18.83
N ARG A 87 21.59 -2.59 18.93
CA ARG A 87 21.82 -3.26 20.23
C ARG A 87 22.61 -2.43 21.26
N GLY A 88 23.16 -1.28 20.86
CA GLY A 88 23.93 -0.38 21.73
C GLY A 88 23.23 0.90 22.19
N SER A 89 22.07 1.29 21.65
CA SER A 89 21.36 2.50 22.09
C SER A 89 19.96 2.57 21.48
N ALA A 90 18.92 2.34 22.30
CA ALA A 90 17.56 2.70 21.92
C ALA A 90 17.24 4.10 22.49
N PRO A 91 16.99 5.13 21.66
CA PRO A 91 16.38 6.36 22.13
C PRO A 91 14.89 6.12 22.37
N GLN A 92 14.40 6.59 23.51
CA GLN A 92 12.98 6.53 23.89
C GLN A 92 12.17 7.47 22.96
N VAL A 93 11.17 6.93 22.24
CA VAL A 93 10.20 7.73 21.49
C VAL A 93 9.07 8.14 22.44
N SER A 94 8.93 9.45 22.67
CA SER A 94 7.84 10.05 23.44
C SER A 94 6.47 9.87 22.76
N PRO A 95 5.38 9.73 23.52
CA PRO A 95 4.05 9.44 22.98
C PRO A 95 3.39 10.61 22.22
N ASP A 96 3.97 11.82 22.25
CA ASP A 96 3.39 13.02 21.65
C ASP A 96 3.65 13.18 20.13
N ASN A 97 4.37 12.24 19.50
CA ASN A 97 4.50 12.19 18.04
C ASN A 97 3.25 11.59 17.40
N ALA A 98 2.12 12.29 17.52
CA ALA A 98 0.98 12.09 16.65
C ALA A 98 1.41 12.38 15.21
N VAL A 99 1.55 11.33 14.40
CA VAL A 99 1.68 11.44 12.94
C VAL A 99 0.48 12.27 12.47
N PRO A 100 0.67 13.31 11.63
CA PRO A 100 -0.48 13.99 11.06
C PRO A 100 -1.24 12.96 10.23
N SER A 101 -2.42 12.58 10.73
CA SER A 101 -3.43 11.88 9.95
C SER A 101 -3.58 12.68 8.66
N CYS A 102 -3.27 12.07 7.51
CA CYS A 102 -3.69 12.64 6.23
C CYS A 102 -5.17 12.91 6.38
N ALA A 103 -5.51 14.19 6.53
CA ALA A 103 -6.75 14.58 7.16
C ALA A 103 -7.93 13.81 6.57
N THR A 104 -8.80 13.36 7.46
CA THR A 104 -10.24 13.50 7.35
C THR A 104 -10.57 14.88 6.76
N GLY A 105 -10.33 15.08 5.48
CA GLY A 105 -10.93 16.13 4.68
C GLY A 105 -12.38 15.72 4.55
N ALA A 106 -13.27 16.55 5.07
CA ALA A 106 -14.71 16.37 5.00
C ALA A 106 -15.14 15.89 3.60
N LEU A 107 -15.46 14.59 3.48
CA LEU A 107 -16.46 14.20 2.51
C LEU A 107 -17.75 14.78 3.06
N GLY A 108 -18.10 15.97 2.55
CA GLY A 108 -19.44 16.49 2.68
C GLY A 108 -20.43 15.36 2.38
N ARG A 109 -21.51 15.33 3.16
CA ARG A 109 -22.64 14.40 3.00
C ARG A 109 -22.87 14.12 1.51
N LEU A 110 -22.49 12.94 1.04
CA LEU A 110 -22.96 12.43 -0.22
C LEU A 110 -24.38 11.95 0.05
N SER A 111 -25.34 12.85 -0.13
CA SER A 111 -26.74 12.51 -0.23
C SER A 111 -26.89 11.55 -1.41
N VAL A 112 -27.42 10.37 -1.11
CA VAL A 112 -28.01 9.47 -2.10
C VAL A 112 -29.26 10.18 -2.64
N LEU A 113 -29.28 10.46 -3.94
CA LEU A 113 -30.50 10.68 -4.72
C LEU A 113 -30.75 9.42 -5.55
#